data_AF-A0A1X7TUS3-F1
#
_entry.id   AF-A0A1X7TUS3-F1
#
_cell.length_a   1.000
_cell.length_b   1.000
_cell.length_c   1.000
_cell.angle_alpha   90.00
_cell.angle_beta   90.00
_cell.angle_gamma   90.00
#
_symmetry.space_group_name_H-M   'P 1'
#
loop_
_entity.id
_entity.type
_entity.pdbx_description
1 polymer ?
#
loop_
_entity_poly.entity_id
_entity_poly.type
_entity_poly.pdbx_seq_one_letter_code
_entity_poly.pdbx_strand_id
1 'polypeptide(L)' 'MARRSLTEDRLLPHTPASTKQWPLRGGRWGDESPDPWTDLILTGHLDGTVRFWFCRS' A
#
# COMPACT_ATOMS: atom_id res chain seq x y z
N MET A 1 23.76 -26.06 -19.53
CA MET A 1 23.44 -25.42 -18.24
C MET A 1 22.76 -24.09 -18.53
N ALA A 2 21.48 -23.93 -18.20
CA ALA A 2 20.73 -22.70 -18.44
C ALA A 2 20.65 -21.88 -17.15
N ARG A 3 21.31 -20.73 -17.10
CA ARG A 3 21.16 -19.75 -16.02
C ARG A 3 19.91 -18.93 -16.33
N ARG A 4 18.80 -19.21 -15.65
CA ARG A 4 17.62 -18.35 -15.69
C ARG A 4 17.94 -17.08 -14.89
N SER A 5 18.01 -15.93 -15.58
CA SER A 5 18.11 -14.62 -14.95
C SER A 5 16.72 -14.26 -14.41
N LEU A 6 16.59 -14.20 -13.08
CA LEU A 6 15.36 -13.82 -12.36
C LEU A 6 15.18 -12.30 -12.34
N THR A 7 15.28 -11.62 -13.49
CA THR A 7 15.24 -10.15 -13.51
C THR A 7 13.90 -9.55 -13.89
N GLU A 8 12.94 -10.30 -14.42
CA GLU A 8 11.72 -9.69 -15.00
C GLU A 8 10.47 -10.57 -14.84
N ASP A 9 10.20 -11.11 -13.65
CA ASP A 9 8.80 -11.42 -13.32
C ASP A 9 8.06 -10.10 -13.15
N ARG A 10 7.54 -9.64 -14.30
CA ARG A 10 6.64 -8.53 -14.52
C ARG A 10 5.62 -8.45 -13.39
N LEU A 11 5.90 -7.62 -12.39
CA LEU A 11 4.90 -7.06 -11.49
C LEU A 11 3.90 -6.34 -12.40
N LEU A 12 2.79 -7.00 -12.73
CA LEU A 12 1.70 -6.36 -13.43
C LEU A 12 1.33 -5.14 -12.59
N PRO A 13 1.37 -3.90 -13.13
CA PRO A 13 0.87 -2.78 -12.38
C PRO A 13 -0.55 -3.14 -11.98
N HIS A 14 -0.89 -2.93 -10.70
CA HIS A 14 -2.28 -2.92 -10.28
C HIS A 14 -3.06 -2.17 -11.36
N THR A 15 -4.12 -2.78 -11.90
CA THR A 15 -5.02 -2.09 -12.83
C THR A 15 -5.26 -0.69 -12.26
N PRO A 16 -5.05 0.39 -13.04
CA PRO A 16 -5.05 1.73 -12.48
C PRO A 16 -6.37 1.94 -11.75
N ALA A 17 -6.27 2.25 -10.45
CA ALA A 17 -7.43 2.63 -9.66
C ALA A 17 -8.12 3.83 -10.33
N SER A 18 -9.41 4.03 -10.00
CA SER A 18 -10.12 5.21 -10.51
C SER A 18 -9.36 6.49 -10.15
N THR A 19 -9.20 7.38 -11.12
CA THR A 19 -8.69 8.74 -10.89
C THR A 19 -9.73 9.64 -10.21
N LYS A 20 -10.98 9.16 -10.08
CA LYS A 20 -12.02 9.88 -9.36
C LYS A 20 -11.66 9.93 -7.88
N GLN A 21 -11.99 11.06 -7.30
CA GLN A 21 -11.84 11.31 -5.88
C GLN A 21 -12.76 10.38 -5.05
N TRP A 22 -12.30 9.97 -3.86
CA TRP A 22 -13.12 9.15 -2.96
C TRP A 22 -14.45 9.86 -2.65
N PRO A 23 -15.62 9.22 -2.86
CA PRO A 23 -16.91 9.88 -2.80
C PRO A 23 -17.41 10.13 -1.36
N LEU A 24 -16.93 9.35 -0.38
CA LEU A 24 -17.35 9.47 1.01
C LEU A 24 -16.42 10.43 1.76
N ARG A 25 -16.77 11.72 1.73
CA ARG A 25 -16.00 12.82 2.34
C ARG A 25 -16.71 13.54 3.48
N GLY A 26 -17.91 13.08 3.83
CA GLY A 26 -18.67 13.65 4.94
C GLY A 26 -18.10 13.24 6.29
N GLY A 27 -18.37 14.04 7.33
CA GLY A 27 -17.89 13.81 8.69
C GLY A 27 -16.51 14.41 8.96
N ARG A 28 -16.09 14.39 10.23
CA ARG A 28 -14.75 14.76 10.68
C ARG A 28 -14.09 13.54 11.31
N TRP A 29 -12.95 13.11 10.79
CA TRP A 29 -12.19 12.02 11.38
C TRP A 29 -11.07 12.61 12.24
N GLY A 30 -11.27 12.60 13.56
CA GLY A 30 -10.27 13.05 14.54
C GLY A 30 -9.81 14.50 14.37
N ASP A 31 -8.84 14.89 15.19
CA ASP A 31 -8.05 16.11 14.97
C ASP A 31 -6.79 15.68 14.20
N GLU A 32 -6.71 16.03 12.93
CA GLU A 32 -5.61 15.69 12.02
C GLU A 32 -4.36 16.52 12.34
N SER A 33 -3.75 16.27 13.50
CA SER A 33 -2.43 16.80 13.79
C SER A 33 -1.43 16.09 12.87
N PRO A 34 -0.61 16.80 12.09
CA PRO A 34 0.42 16.14 11.30
C PRO A 34 1.43 15.48 12.26
N ASP A 35 1.37 14.15 12.35
CA ASP A 35 2.38 13.37 13.07
C ASP A 35 3.75 13.59 12.39
N PRO A 36 4.78 14.08 13.11
CA PRO A 36 6.10 14.27 12.55
C PRO A 36 6.82 12.94 12.24
N TRP A 37 6.32 11.81 12.77
CA TRP A 37 6.85 10.49 12.49
C TRP A 37 5.94 9.73 11.53
N THR A 38 6.56 8.92 10.66
CA THR A 38 5.83 8.03 9.74
C THR A 38 6.00 6.61 10.23
N ASP A 39 4.96 6.10 10.88
CA ASP A 39 4.92 4.71 11.30
C ASP A 39 4.45 3.81 10.14
N LEU A 40 5.16 2.70 9.98
CA LEU A 40 4.89 1.70 8.95
C LEU A 40 4.60 0.35 9.61
N ILE A 41 3.41 -0.19 9.36
CA ILE A 41 3.02 -1.53 9.81
C ILE A 41 3.15 -2.50 8.62
N LEU A 42 3.80 -3.63 8.86
CA LEU A 42 3.92 -4.73 7.90
C LEU A 42 3.12 -5.94 8.38
N THR A 43 2.28 -6.48 7.50
CA THR A 43 1.52 -7.71 7.79
C THR A 43 1.83 -8.79 6.75
N GLY A 44 2.33 -9.93 7.22
CA GLY A 44 2.43 -11.15 6.42
C GLY A 44 1.10 -11.91 6.43
N HIS A 45 0.70 -12.43 5.28
CA HIS A 45 -0.54 -13.19 5.11
C HIS A 45 -0.25 -14.62 4.62
N LEU A 46 -1.20 -15.53 4.84
CA LEU A 46 -1.09 -16.95 4.43
C LEU A 46 -0.92 -17.12 2.91
N ASP A 47 -1.42 -16.17 2.12
CA ASP A 47 -1.25 -16.13 0.67
C ASP A 47 0.19 -15.76 0.24
N GLY A 48 1.11 -15.60 1.20
CA GLY A 48 2.50 -15.25 0.97
C GLY A 48 2.73 -13.76 0.71
N THR A 49 1.68 -12.93 0.78
CA THR A 49 1.80 -11.49 0.57
C THR A 49 2.24 -10.77 1.84
N VAL A 50 2.94 -9.66 1.64
CA VAL A 50 3.25 -8.68 2.68
C VAL A 50 2.57 -7.37 2.31
N ARG A 51 1.78 -6.81 3.23
CA ARG A 51 1.11 -5.52 3.04
C ARG A 51 1.74 -4.45 3.90
N PHE A 52 1.75 -3.23 3.36
CA PHE A 52 2.34 -2.04 3.95
C PHE A 52 1.22 -1.07 4.30
N TRP A 53 1.14 -0.67 5.56
CA TRP A 53 0.12 0.24 6.06
C TRP A 53 0.78 1.47 6.66
N PHE A 54 0.42 2.65 6.13
CA PHE A 54 0.73 3.90 6.79
C PHE A 54 -0.16 4.02 8.03
N CYS A 55 0.45 3.98 9.21
CA CYS A 55 -0.23 4.28 10.46
C CYS A 55 0.13 5.72 10.81
N ARG A 56 -0.84 6.63 10.80
CA ARG A 56 -0.67 7.95 11.41
C ARG A 56 -1.27 7.84 12.81
N SER A 57 -0.47 8.17 13.83
CA SER A 57 -0.95 8.22 15.21
C SER A 57 -1.66 9.54 15.51
#